data_AF-A0AAD4YUP0-F1
#
_entry.id   AF-A0AAD4YUP0-F1
#
_cell.length_a   1.000
_cell.length_b   1.000
_cell.length_c   1.000
_cell.angle_alpha   90.00
_cell.angle_beta   90.00
_cell.angle_gamma   90.00
#
_symmetry.space_group_name_H-M   'P 1'
#
loop_
_entity.id
_entity.type
_entity.pdbx_description
1 polymer ?
#
loop_
_entity_poly.entity_id
_entity_poly.type
_entity_poly.pdbx_seq_one_letter_code
_entity_poly.pdbx_strand_id
1 'polypeptide(L)'
;MIDPKKVMENAVSAASEFEAVKNQVASSRNGIGVIIPPSEIWKSPKNGAIKVNFDYAWKNHDADLGVVMRNQDKEFCFGNARKRSCNSVLSAETEAAIEALMCARRAIQG
;
A
#
# COMPACT_ATOMS: atom_id res chain seq x y z
N MET A 1 -19.70 1.70 -11.58
CA MET A 1 -18.84 1.66 -12.78
C MET A 1 -17.54 2.34 -12.42
N ILE A 2 -16.41 1.63 -12.52
CA ILE A 2 -15.09 2.17 -12.19
C ILE A 2 -14.71 3.16 -13.31
N ASP A 3 -14.30 4.36 -12.92
CA ASP A 3 -13.78 5.36 -13.85
C ASP A 3 -12.26 5.13 -14.01
N PRO A 4 -11.78 4.63 -15.17
CA PRO A 4 -10.37 4.32 -15.37
C PRO A 4 -9.46 5.54 -15.21
N LYS A 5 -9.94 6.74 -15.53
CA LYS A 5 -9.17 7.98 -15.39
C LYS A 5 -8.92 8.28 -13.92
N LYS A 6 -9.96 8.14 -13.10
CA LYS A 6 -9.88 8.37 -11.65
C LYS A 6 -8.99 7.33 -10.95
N VAL A 7 -8.96 6.10 -11.43
CA VAL A 7 -8.03 5.06 -10.94
C VAL A 7 -6.58 5.44 -11.25
N MET A 8 -6.30 5.86 -12.49
CA MET A 8 -4.98 6.36 -12.87
C MET A 8 -4.54 7.57 -12.04
N GLU A 9 -5.43 8.55 -11.85
CA GLU A 9 -5.15 9.74 -11.04
C GLU A 9 -4.82 9.36 -9.58
N ASN A 10 -5.57 8.42 -9.01
CA ASN A 10 -5.32 7.93 -7.66
C ASN A 10 -4.00 7.15 -7.55
N ALA A 11 -3.67 6.32 -8.55
CA ALA A 11 -2.40 5.58 -8.58
C ALA A 11 -1.20 6.53 -8.71
N VAL A 12 -1.29 7.55 -9.56
CA VAL A 12 -0.26 8.60 -9.70
C VAL A 12 -0.12 9.39 -8.41
N SER A 13 -1.23 9.72 -7.74
CA SER A 13 -1.21 10.41 -6.45
C SER A 13 -0.53 9.55 -5.37
N ALA A 14 -0.88 8.27 -5.28
CA ALA A 14 -0.28 7.33 -4.32
C ALA A 14 1.22 7.09 -4.59
N ALA A 15 1.62 6.97 -5.86
CA ALA A 15 3.03 6.87 -6.26
C ALA A 15 3.81 8.15 -5.92
N SER A 16 3.20 9.33 -6.12
CA SER A 16 3.79 10.62 -5.75
C SER A 16 3.93 10.78 -4.24
N GLU A 17 2.95 10.32 -3.47
CA GLU A 17 3.00 10.28 -2.01
C GLU A 17 4.12 9.35 -1.53
N PHE A 18 4.25 8.17 -2.13
CA PHE A 18 5.32 7.22 -1.82
C PHE A 18 6.71 7.80 -2.12
N GLU A 19 6.91 8.41 -3.28
CA GLU A 19 8.20 9.03 -3.63
C GLU A 19 8.50 10.27 -2.77
N ALA A 20 7.49 11.06 -2.39
CA ALA A 20 7.67 12.15 -1.44
C ALA A 20 8.14 11.64 -0.07
N VAL A 21 7.51 10.59 0.45
CA VAL A 21 7.91 9.95 1.71
C VAL A 21 9.30 9.34 1.61
N LYS A 22 9.61 8.64 0.51
CA LYS A 22 10.92 8.01 0.28
C LYS A 22 12.05 9.04 0.20
N ASN A 23 11.85 10.13 -0.53
CA ASN A 23 12.84 11.21 -0.64
C ASN A 23 13.00 11.99 0.67
N GLN A 24 11.93 12.12 1.46
CA GLN A 24 11.98 12.72 2.80
C GLN A 24 12.70 11.83 3.81
N VAL A 25 12.48 10.51 3.79
CA VAL A 25 13.22 9.56 4.65
C VAL A 25 14.71 9.53 4.28
N ALA A 26 15.04 9.65 2.99
CA ALA A 26 16.42 9.81 2.54
C ALA A 26 17.06 11.12 3.03
N SER A 27 16.28 12.20 3.14
CA SER A 27 16.73 13.53 3.58
C SER A 27 16.77 13.69 5.11
N SER A 28 15.93 12.95 5.85
CA SER A 28 15.77 13.01 7.31
C SER A 28 16.89 12.32 8.10
N ARG A 29 17.81 11.59 7.43
CA ARG A 29 19.00 11.04 8.07
C ARG A 29 19.94 12.09 8.70
N ASN A 30 19.71 13.39 8.48
CA ASN A 30 20.56 14.48 9.00
C ASN A 30 19.89 15.50 9.93
N GLY A 31 18.66 15.30 10.43
CA GLY A 31 18.15 16.29 11.38
C GLY A 31 16.72 16.10 11.85
N ILE A 32 16.55 16.35 13.14
CA ILE A 32 15.31 16.30 13.93
C ILE A 32 14.25 17.19 13.26
N GLY A 33 13.26 16.58 12.61
CA GLY A 33 12.14 17.28 12.00
C GLY A 33 10.93 16.37 11.99
N VAL A 34 10.01 16.59 12.94
CA VAL A 34 8.71 15.90 12.98
C VAL A 34 7.86 16.46 11.84
N ILE A 35 7.63 15.65 10.81
CA ILE A 35 6.80 16.01 9.66
C ILE A 35 5.37 15.52 9.94
N ILE A 36 4.41 16.44 9.97
CA ILE A 36 2.98 16.13 10.03
C ILE A 36 2.45 16.11 8.58
N PRO A 37 2.21 14.94 7.96
CA PRO A 37 1.60 14.88 6.62
C PRO A 37 0.17 15.43 6.67
N PRO A 38 -0.36 16.00 5.55
CA PRO A 38 -1.71 16.57 5.51
C PRO A 38 -2.71 15.54 6.04
N SER A 39 -3.36 15.91 7.14
CA SER A 39 -4.20 15.02 7.97
C SER A 39 -5.50 14.61 7.27
N GLU A 40 -5.84 15.22 6.13
CA GLU A 40 -7.19 15.11 5.56
C GLU A 40 -7.45 13.88 4.68
N ILE A 41 -6.41 13.22 4.15
CA ILE A 41 -6.60 12.05 3.26
C ILE A 41 -6.62 10.73 4.06
N TRP A 42 -5.92 10.68 5.19
CA TRP A 42 -5.85 9.49 6.03
C TRP A 42 -7.00 9.45 7.03
N LYS A 43 -8.00 8.62 6.74
CA LYS A 43 -8.97 8.19 7.76
C LYS A 43 -8.34 7.10 8.61
N SER A 44 -7.93 7.46 9.83
CA SER A 44 -7.38 6.48 10.76
C SER A 44 -8.39 5.35 11.00
N PRO A 45 -7.95 4.08 10.93
CA PRO A 45 -8.77 2.96 11.36
C PRO A 45 -9.13 3.10 12.85
N LYS A 46 -10.20 2.42 13.27
CA LYS A 46 -10.60 2.39 14.69
C LYS A 46 -9.46 1.83 15.55
N ASN A 47 -9.46 2.16 16.84
CA ASN A 47 -8.46 1.65 17.78
C ASN A 47 -8.40 0.11 17.75
N GLY A 48 -7.19 -0.43 17.65
CA GLY A 48 -6.93 -1.87 17.47
C GLY A 48 -7.12 -2.41 16.04
N ALA A 49 -7.53 -1.58 15.07
CA ALA A 49 -7.64 -1.99 13.68
C ALA A 49 -6.42 -1.56 12.84
N ILE A 50 -6.09 -2.37 11.84
CA ILE A 50 -4.99 -2.14 10.89
C ILE A 50 -5.60 -1.77 9.54
N LYS A 51 -5.04 -0.76 8.87
CA LYS A 51 -5.37 -0.44 7.48
C LYS A 51 -4.41 -1.20 6.56
N VAL A 52 -4.98 -2.04 5.70
CA VAL A 52 -4.26 -2.82 4.70
C VAL A 52 -4.47 -2.17 3.33
N ASN A 53 -3.37 -1.80 2.67
CA ASN A 53 -3.37 -1.34 1.29
C ASN A 53 -2.68 -2.42 0.47
N PHE A 54 -3.22 -2.75 -0.69
CA PHE A 54 -2.63 -3.70 -1.61
C PHE A 54 -2.80 -3.21 -3.03
N ASP A 55 -1.89 -3.63 -3.88
CA ASP A 55 -1.92 -3.31 -5.30
C ASP A 55 -1.21 -4.40 -6.11
N TYR A 56 -1.36 -4.36 -7.42
CA TYR A 56 -0.64 -5.21 -8.33
C TYR A 56 -0.16 -4.43 -9.56
N ALA A 57 0.96 -4.87 -10.12
CA ALA A 57 1.37 -4.56 -11.48
C ALA A 57 1.28 -5.85 -12.31
N TRP A 58 0.78 -5.78 -13.54
CA TRP A 58 0.66 -6.95 -14.41
C TRP A 58 1.21 -6.67 -15.81
N LYS A 59 1.99 -7.62 -16.35
CA LYS A 59 2.53 -7.59 -17.70
C LYS A 59 2.75 -9.01 -18.22
N ASN A 60 2.17 -9.34 -19.38
CA ASN A 60 2.43 -10.60 -20.09
C ASN A 60 2.37 -11.86 -19.21
N HIS A 61 1.28 -12.01 -18.46
CA HIS A 61 1.04 -13.09 -17.50
C HIS A 61 1.86 -13.06 -16.20
N ASP A 62 2.77 -12.11 -16.04
CA ASP A 62 3.48 -11.88 -14.78
C ASP A 62 2.78 -10.79 -13.97
N ALA A 63 2.64 -11.03 -12.68
CA ALA A 63 2.10 -10.09 -11.70
C ALA A 63 3.10 -9.86 -10.56
N ASP A 64 3.34 -8.59 -10.25
CA ASP A 64 4.00 -8.16 -9.01
C ASP A 64 2.92 -7.66 -8.05
N LEU A 65 2.78 -8.31 -6.90
CA LEU A 65 1.80 -8.00 -5.87
C LEU A 65 2.48 -7.24 -4.74
N GLY A 66 1.83 -6.19 -4.23
CA GLY A 66 2.31 -5.39 -3.11
C GLY A 66 1.28 -5.29 -2.00
N VAL A 67 1.71 -5.37 -0.74
CA VAL A 67 0.88 -5.19 0.45
C VAL A 67 1.61 -4.29 1.44
N VAL A 68 0.90 -3.31 2.01
CA VAL A 68 1.39 -2.43 3.08
C VAL A 68 0.32 -2.26 4.15
N MET A 69 0.72 -2.46 5.41
CA MET A 69 -0.14 -2.35 6.58
C MET A 69 0.34 -1.25 7.51
N ARG A 70 -0.61 -0.44 7.99
CA ARG A 70 -0.33 0.63 8.95
C ARG A 70 -1.38 0.64 10.07
N ASN A 71 -0.95 1.02 11.27
CA ASN A 71 -1.85 1.22 12.40
C ASN A 71 -2.58 2.58 12.32
N GLN A 72 -3.35 2.89 13.37
CA GLN A 72 -4.09 4.16 13.47
C GLN A 72 -3.20 5.41 13.42
N ASP A 73 -1.95 5.28 13.87
CA ASP A 73 -0.95 6.35 13.98
C ASP A 73 -0.11 6.48 12.69
N LYS A 74 -0.50 5.78 11.62
CA LYS A 74 0.19 5.70 10.32
C LYS A 74 1.54 4.97 10.39
N GLU A 75 1.87 4.34 11.51
CA GLU A 75 3.11 3.59 11.66
C GLU A 75 3.07 2.34 10.81
N PHE A 76 4.20 2.02 10.18
CA PHE A 76 4.34 0.81 9.38
C PHE A 76 4.33 -0.42 10.30
N CYS A 77 3.37 -1.32 10.07
CA CYS A 77 3.28 -2.58 10.82
C CYS A 77 3.90 -3.74 10.03
N PHE A 78 3.61 -3.79 8.73
CA PHE A 78 4.00 -4.90 7.88
C PHE A 78 3.97 -4.52 6.40
N GLY A 79 4.80 -5.18 5.59
CA GLY A 79 4.78 -5.06 4.14
C GLY A 79 5.26 -6.34 3.46
N ASN A 80 4.72 -6.62 2.27
CA ASN A 80 5.11 -7.77 1.47
C ASN A 80 5.09 -7.42 -0.01
N ALA A 81 6.01 -8.00 -0.76
CA ALA A 81 6.05 -7.93 -2.21
C ALA A 81 6.27 -9.34 -2.77
N ARG A 82 5.44 -9.77 -3.71
CA ARG A 82 5.45 -11.15 -4.21
C ARG A 82 5.16 -11.23 -5.69
N LYS A 83 5.86 -12.12 -6.38
CA LYS A 83 5.58 -12.44 -7.79
C LYS A 83 4.54 -13.56 -7.91
N ARG A 84 3.64 -13.43 -8.87
CA ARG A 84 2.69 -14.46 -9.29
C ARG A 84 2.58 -14.49 -10.80
N SER A 85 2.22 -15.65 -11.33
CA SER A 85 1.74 -15.74 -12.71
C SER A 85 0.22 -15.67 -12.68
N CYS A 86 -0.34 -14.70 -13.41
CA CYS A 86 -1.77 -14.43 -13.47
C CYS A 86 -2.19 -14.33 -14.93
N ASN A 87 -3.25 -15.05 -15.32
CA ASN A 87 -3.69 -15.08 -16.72
C ASN A 87 -4.45 -13.82 -17.15
N SER A 88 -4.79 -12.96 -16.21
CA SER A 88 -5.50 -11.71 -16.46
C SER A 88 -5.19 -10.66 -15.39
N VAL A 89 -5.46 -9.41 -15.75
CA VAL A 89 -5.43 -8.26 -14.85
C VAL A 89 -6.32 -8.49 -13.62
N LEU A 90 -7.55 -8.99 -13.81
CA LEU A 90 -8.47 -9.31 -12.72
C LEU A 90 -7.94 -10.43 -11.80
N SER A 91 -7.25 -11.42 -12.36
CA SER A 91 -6.60 -12.47 -11.57
C SER A 91 -5.47 -11.90 -10.71
N ALA A 92 -4.68 -10.96 -11.23
CA ALA A 92 -3.63 -10.29 -10.45
C ALA A 92 -4.21 -9.43 -9.32
N GLU A 93 -5.30 -8.71 -9.57
CA GLU A 93 -6.03 -7.96 -8.53
C GLU A 93 -6.54 -8.87 -7.42
N THR A 94 -7.13 -10.01 -7.81
CA THR A 94 -7.66 -11.00 -6.88
C THR A 94 -6.54 -11.60 -6.03
N GLU A 95 -5.41 -11.95 -6.64
CA GLU A 95 -4.25 -12.50 -5.93
C GLU A 95 -3.63 -11.47 -4.96
N ALA A 96 -3.56 -10.19 -5.33
CA ALA A 96 -3.11 -9.14 -4.41
C ALA A 96 -4.02 -9.01 -3.18
N ALA A 97 -5.34 -9.07 -3.38
CA ALA A 97 -6.32 -9.03 -2.29
C ALA A 97 -6.18 -10.26 -1.36
N ILE A 98 -6.01 -11.46 -1.93
CA ILE A 98 -5.81 -12.69 -1.17
C ILE A 98 -4.50 -12.62 -0.37
N GLU A 99 -3.39 -12.19 -0.98
CA GLU A 99 -2.10 -12.04 -0.30
C GLU A 99 -2.20 -11.02 0.85
N ALA A 100 -2.94 -9.92 0.66
CA ALA A 100 -3.21 -8.94 1.70
C ALA A 100 -3.94 -9.55 2.90
N LEU A 101 -4.97 -10.36 2.66
CA LEU A 101 -5.71 -11.08 3.71
C LEU A 101 -4.82 -12.12 4.44
N MET A 102 -3.99 -12.86 3.70
CA MET A 102 -3.06 -13.82 4.30
C MET A 102 -2.04 -13.13 5.21
N CYS A 103 -1.49 -12.00 4.76
CA CYS A 103 -0.58 -11.19 5.55
C CYS A 103 -1.27 -10.65 6.81
N ALA A 104 -2.52 -10.20 6.69
CA ALA A 104 -3.25 -9.61 7.82
C ALA A 104 -3.51 -10.66 8.90
N ARG A 105 -3.86 -11.89 8.50
CA ARG A 105 -4.01 -13.02 9.42
C ARG A 105 -2.72 -13.30 10.20
N ARG A 106 -1.56 -13.26 9.55
CA ARG A 106 -0.27 -13.46 10.21
C ARG A 106 0.05 -12.34 11.20
N ALA A 107 -0.25 -11.09 10.83
CA ALA A 107 0.00 -9.93 11.67
C ALA A 107 -0.86 -9.89 12.95
N ILE A 108 -2.03 -10.56 12.97
CA ILE A 108 -2.92 -10.63 14.13
C ILE A 108 -2.56 -11.80 15.07
N GLN A 109 -1.86 -12.82 14.58
CA GLN A 109 -1.49 -14.02 15.35
C GLN A 109 -0.08 -13.97 15.94
N GLY A 110 0.72 -12.96 15.57
CA GLY A 110 2.10 -12.77 16.02
C GLY A 110 2.23 -11.86 17.23
#